data_AF-A0A6G3PXA7-F1
#
_entry.id   AF-A0A6G3PXA7-F1
#
_cell.length_a   1.000
_cell.length_b   1.000
_cell.length_c   1.000
_cell.angle_alpha   90.00
_cell.angle_beta   90.00
_cell.angle_gamma   90.00
#
_symmetry.space_group_name_H-M   'P 1'
#
loop_
_entity.id
_entity.type
_entity.pdbx_description
1 polymer ?
#
loop_
_entity_poly.entity_id
_entity_poly.type
_entity_poly.pdbx_seq_one_letter_code
_entity_poly.pdbx_strand_id
1 'polypeptide(L)' 'MGRPFRLGDEDRPDYASALDEVIASPQIQRLLERSGVPGDRLRVRGLAAVARVAHAADAEYRRYTALRRQARG' A
#
# COMPACT_ATOMS: atom_id res chain seq x y z
N MET A 1 23.27 -9.12 -1.05
CA MET A 1 21.82 -9.36 -1.23
C MET A 1 21.08 -8.64 -0.10
N GLY A 2 20.59 -7.42 -0.35
CA GLY A 2 19.89 -6.64 0.66
C GLY A 2 18.57 -7.31 1.06
N ARG A 3 18.32 -7.42 2.36
CA ARG A 3 17.04 -7.97 2.87
C ARG A 3 15.89 -7.18 2.24
N PRO A 4 14.89 -7.84 1.63
CA PRO A 4 13.76 -7.13 1.05
C PRO A 4 13.08 -6.30 2.13
N PHE A 5 12.87 -5.03 1.80
CA PHE A 5 12.14 -4.12 2.66
C PHE A 5 10.75 -4.69 2.92
N ARG A 6 10.39 -4.90 4.18
CA ARG A 6 9.08 -5.37 4.59
C ARG A 6 8.38 -4.24 5.31
N LEU A 7 7.16 -3.95 4.88
CA LEU A 7 6.24 -3.13 5.65
C LEU A 7 6.15 -3.74 7.06
N GLY A 8 6.28 -2.90 8.10
CA GLY A 8 6.12 -3.37 9.47
C GLY A 8 4.73 -3.98 9.66
N ASP A 9 4.61 -5.03 10.48
CA ASP A 9 3.31 -5.66 10.74
C ASP A 9 2.31 -4.67 11.36
N GLU A 10 2.81 -3.69 12.12
CA GLU A 10 2.04 -2.55 12.66
C GLU A 10 1.41 -1.65 11.59
N ASP A 11 1.99 -1.60 10.39
CA ASP A 11 1.56 -0.69 9.31
C ASP A 11 0.70 -1.40 8.26
N ARG A 12 0.53 -2.73 8.37
CA ARG A 12 -0.32 -3.50 7.46
C ARG A 12 -1.79 -3.06 7.46
N PRO A 13 -2.42 -2.73 8.61
CA PRO A 13 -3.78 -2.21 8.63
C PRO A 13 -3.90 -0.89 7.87
N ASP A 14 -2.98 0.04 8.12
CA ASP A 14 -2.95 1.36 7.46
C ASP A 14 -2.76 1.22 5.94
N TYR A 15 -1.90 0.29 5.51
CA TYR A 15 -1.76 -0.03 4.08
C TYR A 15 -3.06 -0.57 3.48
N ALA A 16 -3.76 -1.47 4.18
CA ALA A 16 -5.03 -2.02 3.71
C ALA A 16 -6.09 -0.91 3.58
N SER A 17 -6.18 -0.01 4.57
CA SER A 17 -7.06 1.15 4.52
C SER A 17 -6.74 2.09 3.36
N ALA A 18 -5.47 2.44 3.16
CA ALA A 18 -5.05 3.27 2.04
C ALA A 18 -5.33 2.61 0.68
N LEU A 19 -5.18 1.28 0.58
CA LEU A 19 -5.53 0.52 -0.60
C LEU A 19 -7.04 0.56 -0.86
N ASP A 20 -7.86 0.40 0.17
CA ASP A 20 -9.32 0.46 0.08
C ASP A 20 -9.78 1.86 -0.37
N GLU A 21 -9.15 2.94 0.12
CA GLU A 21 -9.40 4.31 -0.34
C GLU A 21 -9.06 4.52 -1.82
N VAL A 22 -7.89 4.03 -2.27
CA VAL A 22 -7.48 4.12 -3.68
C VAL A 22 -8.44 3.34 -4.57
N ILE A 23 -8.85 2.14 -4.16
CA ILE A 23 -9.82 1.32 -4.89
C ILE A 23 -11.17 2.04 -4.97
N ALA A 24 -11.61 2.67 -3.89
CA ALA A 24 -12.86 3.44 -3.85
C ALA A 24 -12.82 4.75 -4.67
N SER A 25 -11.63 5.18 -5.12
CA SER A 25 -11.51 6.44 -5.87
C SER A 25 -12.30 6.40 -7.20
N PRO A 26 -12.98 7.49 -7.60
CA PRO A 26 -13.81 7.50 -8.81
C PRO A 26 -13.06 7.15 -10.10
N GLN A 27 -11.77 7.50 -10.15
CA GLN A 27 -10.93 7.19 -11.30
C GLN A 27 -10.64 5.69 -11.42
N ILE A 28 -10.34 5.03 -10.29
CA ILE A 28 -10.08 3.59 -10.24
C ILE A 28 -11.38 2.81 -10.46
N GLN A 29 -12.50 3.22 -9.86
CA GLN A 29 -13.80 2.61 -10.11
C GLN A 29 -14.17 2.62 -11.60
N ARG A 30 -14.02 3.75 -12.30
CA ARG A 30 -14.23 3.82 -13.75
C ARG A 30 -13.29 2.92 -14.56
N LEU A 31 -12.06 2.69 -14.08
CA LEU A 31 -11.13 1.76 -14.74
C LEU A 31 -11.55 0.30 -14.50
N LEU A 32 -11.99 -0.03 -13.30
CA LEU A 32 -12.49 -1.36 -12.95
C LEU A 32 -13.73 -1.73 -13.75
N GLU A 33 -14.69 -0.80 -13.86
CA GLU A 33 -15.89 -0.96 -14.69
C GLU A 33 -15.53 -1.24 -16.16
N ARG A 34 -14.66 -0.42 -16.76
CA ARG A 34 -14.23 -0.58 -18.15
C ARG A 34 -13.45 -1.87 -18.41
N SER A 35 -12.71 -2.36 -17.41
CA SER A 35 -11.90 -3.56 -17.52
C SER A 35 -12.64 -4.84 -17.12
N GLY A 36 -13.86 -4.72 -16.57
CA GLY A 36 -14.63 -5.85 -16.02
C GLY A 36 -13.96 -6.52 -14.83
N VAL A 37 -13.02 -5.84 -14.15
CA VAL A 37 -12.31 -6.38 -13.00
C VAL A 37 -13.04 -6.00 -11.72
N PRO A 38 -13.43 -6.95 -10.86
CA PRO A 38 -14.03 -6.63 -9.56
C PRO A 38 -13.03 -5.93 -8.63
N GLY A 39 -13.49 -4.94 -7.85
CA GLY A 39 -12.68 -4.24 -6.85
C GLY A 39 -12.03 -5.17 -5.84
N ASP A 40 -12.76 -6.19 -5.36
CA ASP A 40 -12.23 -7.18 -4.43
C ASP A 40 -11.03 -7.96 -4.99
N ARG A 41 -11.05 -8.23 -6.30
CA ARG A 41 -9.93 -8.91 -6.98
C ARG A 41 -8.72 -7.99 -7.04
N LEU A 42 -8.91 -6.69 -7.28
CA LEU A 42 -7.83 -5.71 -7.21
C LEU A 42 -7.26 -5.61 -5.79
N ARG A 43 -8.12 -5.61 -4.77
CA ARG A 43 -7.73 -5.58 -3.35
C ARG A 43 -6.84 -6.76 -2.97
N VAL A 44 -7.26 -7.99 -3.30
CA VAL A 44 -6.47 -9.21 -3.04
C VAL A 44 -5.10 -9.14 -3.71
N ARG A 45 -5.05 -8.68 -4.96
CA ARG A 45 -3.79 -8.52 -5.70
C ARG A 45 -2.90 -7.43 -5.10
N GLY A 46 -3.48 -6.32 -4.66
CA GLY A 46 -2.76 -5.24 -3.99
C GLY A 46 -2.11 -5.69 -2.69
N LEU A 47 -2.87 -6.40 -1.84
CA LEU A 47 -2.35 -6.97 -0.59
C LEU A 47 -1.24 -8.01 -0.84
N ALA A 48 -1.38 -8.85 -1.87
CA ALA A 48 -0.33 -9.79 -2.26
C ALA A 48 0.94 -9.09 -2.79
N ALA A 49 0.80 -7.88 -3.34
CA ALA A 49 1.90 -7.10 -3.91
C ALA A 49 2.61 -6.19 -2.89
N VAL A 50 2.22 -6.18 -1.61
CA VAL A 50 2.76 -5.31 -0.54
C VAL A 50 4.28 -5.25 -0.55
N ALA A 51 4.97 -6.40 -0.62
CA ALA A 51 6.43 -6.42 -0.57
C ALA A 51 7.07 -5.66 -1.75
N ARG A 52 6.45 -5.71 -2.93
CA ARG A 52 6.92 -4.99 -4.12
C ARG A 52 6.63 -3.49 -4.01
N VAL A 53 5.44 -3.13 -3.53
CA VAL A 53 5.03 -1.72 -3.34
C VAL A 53 5.88 -1.07 -2.26
N ALA A 54 6.08 -1.73 -1.12
CA ALA A 54 6.91 -1.25 -0.03
C ALA A 54 8.37 -1.07 -0.47
N HIS A 55 8.89 -1.95 -1.32
CA HIS A 55 10.22 -1.77 -1.89
C HIS A 55 10.31 -0.57 -2.84
N ALA A 56 9.29 -0.36 -3.69
CA ALA A 56 9.25 0.79 -4.58
C ALA A 56 9.12 2.13 -3.81
N ALA A 57 8.46 2.11 -2.65
CA ALA A 57 8.28 3.26 -1.77
C ALA A 57 9.29 3.31 -0.60
N ASP A 58 10.41 2.56 -0.67
CA ASP A 58 11.34 2.41 0.46
C ASP A 58 11.90 3.78 0.91
N ALA A 59 12.23 4.67 -0.02
CA ALA A 59 12.77 5.98 0.31
C ALA A 59 11.76 6.85 1.09
N GLU A 60 10.51 6.90 0.63
CA GLU A 60 9.41 7.62 1.26
C GLU A 60 9.06 7.01 2.61
N TYR A 61 8.97 5.69 2.68
CA TYR A 61 8.61 5.00 3.91
C TYR A 61 9.70 5.14 4.98
N ARG A 62 10.99 5.14 4.61
CA ARG A 62 12.09 5.46 5.54
C ARG A 62 11.99 6.89 6.09
N ARG A 63 11.62 7.86 5.26
CA ARG A 63 11.39 9.25 5.71
C ARG A 63 10.21 9.31 6.68
N TYR A 64 9.08 8.69 6.33
CA TYR A 64 7.91 8.61 7.20
C TYR A 64 8.23 7.97 8.55
N THR A 65 8.90 6.82 8.55
CA THR A 65 9.25 6.11 9.79
C THR A 65 10.25 6.89 10.66
N ALA A 66 11.19 7.62 10.05
CA ALA A 66 12.07 8.52 10.78
C ALA A 66 11.28 9.66 11.45
N LEU A 67 10.37 10.32 10.72
CA LEU A 67 9.49 11.36 11.26
C LEU A 67 8.59 10.83 12.38
N ARG A 68 7.99 9.64 12.19
CA ARG A 68 7.15 9.00 13.21
C ARG A 68 7.91 8.70 14.49
N ARG A 69 9.17 8.26 14.38
CA ARG A 69 10.03 8.04 15.55
C ARG A 69 10.35 9.36 16.27
N GLN A 70 10.63 10.43 15.53
CA GLN A 70 10.86 11.76 16.11
C GLN A 70 9.62 12.32 16.81
N ALA A 71 8.42 12.08 16.28
CA ALA A 71 7.18 12.54 16.89
C ALA A 71 6.73 11.73 18.12
N ARG A 72 7.29 10.53 18.32
CA ARG A 72 6.99 9.64 19.46
C ARG A 72 8.00 9.76 20.60
N GLY A 73 9.14 10.44 20.38
CA GLY A 73 10.15 10.74 21.40
C GLY A 73 9.97 12.16 21.93
#